data_AF-A0A3S5WRL3-F1
#
_entry.id   AF-A0A3S5WRL3-F1
#
_cell.length_a   1.000
_cell.length_b   1.000
_cell.length_c   1.000
_cell.angle_alpha   90.00
_cell.angle_beta   90.00
_cell.angle_gamma   90.00
#
_symmetry.space_group_name_H-M   'P 1'
#
loop_
_entity.id
_entity.type
_entity.pdbx_description
1 polymer ?
#
loop_
_entity_poly.entity_id
_entity_poly.type
_entity_poly.pdbx_seq_one_letter_code
_entity_poly.pdbx_strand_id
1 'polypeptide(L)'
;MAPNLVQTYRKQLDTDPEGMTNEVTFQHFMIARRKLAILALTEYRMSDDSDFSCCLVVTELGVDEWLTDAIEDDSQWSEEELLASVADARTGNDTVVGRFVYNPVQLTINAEAQDQQGIQIRGAFIDPDYRSGLARQVYQYLRGKYGCVVSDDMQTLSGALLWLIGINQLTSQCIEVYDAQRQSIRGYLDYPIKPGSFKPWCLTGLTHQQITQESSSKFDVVDYAEQDDKRHILFLLR
;
A
#
# COMPACT_ATOMS: atom_id res chain seq x y z
N MET A 1 -10.46 -11.10 -9.09
CA MET A 1 -11.31 -11.55 -7.97
C MET A 1 -11.55 -10.36 -7.06
N ALA A 2 -12.74 -10.22 -6.48
CA ALA A 2 -12.91 -9.31 -5.34
C ALA A 2 -11.90 -9.67 -4.24
N PRO A 3 -11.24 -8.72 -3.57
CA PRO A 3 -10.21 -9.06 -2.60
C PRO A 3 -10.75 -9.98 -1.51
N ASN A 4 -10.16 -11.16 -1.38
CA ASN A 4 -10.56 -12.15 -0.40
C ASN A 4 -9.91 -11.84 0.95
N LEU A 5 -10.72 -11.77 2.01
CA LEU A 5 -10.19 -11.61 3.35
C LEU A 5 -9.62 -12.94 3.85
N VAL A 6 -8.36 -12.89 4.30
CA VAL A 6 -7.62 -14.03 4.83
C VAL A 6 -7.08 -13.69 6.22
N GLN A 7 -6.94 -14.70 7.08
CA GLN A 7 -6.46 -14.49 8.45
C GLN A 7 -4.98 -14.06 8.49
N THR A 8 -4.15 -14.80 7.75
CA THR A 8 -2.71 -14.56 7.69
C THR A 8 -2.27 -14.48 6.24
N TYR A 9 -1.37 -13.54 6.00
CA TYR A 9 -0.69 -13.43 4.73
C TYR A 9 0.37 -14.53 4.67
N ARG A 10 0.39 -15.33 3.59
CA ARG A 10 1.38 -16.41 3.44
C ARG A 10 2.76 -15.91 3.04
N LYS A 11 2.88 -14.65 2.61
CA LYS A 11 4.12 -14.08 2.07
C LYS A 11 4.94 -13.51 3.22
N GLN A 12 6.13 -14.05 3.41
CA GLN A 12 7.09 -13.59 4.40
C GLN A 12 7.86 -12.39 3.82
N LEU A 13 7.62 -11.19 4.37
CA LEU A 13 8.20 -9.92 3.90
C LEU A 13 8.88 -9.13 5.03
N ASP A 14 9.00 -9.73 6.21
CA ASP A 14 9.83 -9.24 7.32
C ASP A 14 11.34 -9.42 7.03
N THR A 15 11.66 -10.33 6.12
CA THR A 15 12.97 -10.57 5.52
C THR A 15 12.92 -10.32 4.02
N ASP A 16 14.07 -10.39 3.35
CA ASP A 16 14.14 -10.20 1.91
C ASP A 16 13.36 -11.31 1.19
N PRO A 17 12.43 -10.95 0.27
CA PRO A 17 11.66 -11.95 -0.44
C PRO A 17 12.56 -12.79 -1.35
N GLU A 18 12.21 -14.06 -1.49
CA GLU A 18 12.87 -14.96 -2.42
C GLU A 18 12.87 -14.36 -3.84
N GLY A 19 14.03 -14.44 -4.50
CA GLY A 19 14.20 -13.91 -5.84
C GLY A 19 14.48 -12.40 -5.94
N MET A 20 14.62 -11.68 -4.82
CA MET A 20 15.06 -10.27 -4.86
C MET A 20 16.50 -10.16 -5.40
N THR A 21 16.71 -9.26 -6.37
CA THR A 21 18.04 -9.01 -6.94
C THR A 21 18.66 -7.74 -6.34
N ASN A 22 19.93 -7.50 -6.64
CA ASN A 22 20.60 -6.23 -6.29
C ASN A 22 20.37 -5.11 -7.33
N GLU A 23 19.53 -5.34 -8.34
CA GLU A 23 19.26 -4.34 -9.37
C GLU A 23 18.27 -3.30 -8.85
N VAL A 24 18.78 -2.11 -8.53
CA VAL A 24 17.98 -0.96 -8.12
C VAL A 24 17.40 -0.28 -9.35
N THR A 25 16.08 -0.18 -9.40
CA THR A 25 15.35 0.55 -10.47
C THR A 25 15.09 2.00 -10.10
N PHE A 26 14.91 2.31 -8.81
CA PHE A 26 14.93 3.68 -8.30
C PHE A 26 15.19 3.76 -6.80
N GLN A 27 15.56 4.95 -6.34
CA GLN A 27 15.59 5.33 -4.94
C GLN A 27 14.96 6.71 -4.74
N HIS A 28 14.24 6.88 -3.64
CA HIS A 28 13.64 8.14 -3.23
C HIS A 28 13.73 8.31 -1.72
N PHE A 29 13.90 9.54 -1.24
CA PHE A 29 13.94 9.85 0.19
C PHE A 29 12.69 10.62 0.58
N MET A 30 12.16 10.34 1.76
CA MET A 30 11.02 11.03 2.34
C MET A 30 11.24 11.29 3.83
N ILE A 31 10.62 12.34 4.36
CA ILE A 31 10.69 12.68 5.78
C ILE A 31 9.48 12.12 6.52
N ALA A 32 9.72 11.21 7.46
CA ALA A 32 8.71 10.70 8.38
C ALA A 32 8.68 11.57 9.64
N ARG A 33 8.08 12.77 9.55
CA ARG A 33 8.11 13.78 10.63
C ARG A 33 7.62 13.29 11.99
N ARG A 34 6.60 12.45 12.04
CA ARG A 34 6.11 11.87 13.32
C ARG A 34 7.13 10.97 14.03
N LYS A 35 8.13 10.50 13.29
CA LYS A 35 9.23 9.68 13.76
C LYS A 35 10.55 10.44 13.81
N LEU A 36 10.56 11.71 13.39
CA LEU A 36 11.76 12.51 13.20
C LEU A 36 12.83 11.77 12.38
N ALA A 37 12.38 11.01 11.38
CA ALA A 37 13.21 10.06 10.65
C ALA A 37 13.22 10.36 9.16
N ILE A 38 14.30 9.96 8.49
CA ILE A 38 14.42 9.97 7.04
C ILE A 38 14.30 8.55 6.54
N LEU A 39 13.40 8.33 5.59
CA LEU A 39 13.18 7.02 4.99
C LEU A 39 13.68 7.01 3.56
N ALA A 40 14.43 5.97 3.20
CA ALA A 40 14.77 5.63 1.83
C ALA A 40 13.80 4.56 1.30
N LEU A 41 13.13 4.88 0.20
CA LEU A 41 12.31 3.99 -0.60
C LEU A 41 13.17 3.52 -1.78
N THR A 42 13.65 2.27 -1.73
CA THR A 42 14.49 1.69 -2.77
C THR A 42 13.75 0.55 -3.45
N GLU A 43 13.50 0.66 -4.75
CA GLU A 43 12.88 -0.42 -5.52
C GLU A 43 13.97 -1.29 -6.16
N TYR A 44 13.79 -2.58 -5.99
CA TYR A 44 14.61 -3.64 -6.57
C TYR A 44 13.77 -4.41 -7.58
N ARG A 45 14.41 -4.76 -8.71
CA ARG A 45 13.87 -5.76 -9.62
C ARG A 45 13.96 -7.13 -8.96
N MET A 46 12.92 -7.94 -9.14
CA MET A 46 12.91 -9.35 -8.79
C MET A 46 13.37 -10.20 -9.98
N SER A 47 13.91 -11.38 -9.70
CA SER A 47 14.26 -12.38 -10.71
C SER A 47 13.05 -12.83 -11.53
N ASP A 48 13.30 -13.30 -12.76
CA ASP A 48 12.23 -13.67 -13.69
C ASP A 48 11.40 -14.89 -13.23
N ASP A 49 11.92 -15.70 -12.31
CA ASP A 49 11.25 -16.86 -11.69
C ASP A 49 10.50 -16.52 -10.39
N SER A 50 10.57 -15.27 -9.92
CA SER A 50 9.84 -14.80 -8.74
C SER A 50 8.35 -14.58 -9.02
N ASP A 51 7.52 -14.80 -8.00
CA ASP A 51 6.07 -14.49 -8.02
C ASP A 51 5.77 -12.98 -8.18
N PHE A 52 6.78 -12.14 -7.89
CA PHE A 52 6.70 -10.69 -7.98
C PHE A 52 7.72 -10.13 -8.96
N SER A 53 7.40 -9.01 -9.60
CA SER A 53 8.33 -8.31 -10.51
C SER A 53 9.21 -7.27 -9.79
N CYS A 54 8.69 -6.64 -8.74
CA CYS A 54 9.40 -5.61 -7.99
C CYS A 54 9.23 -5.79 -6.47
N CYS A 55 10.26 -5.38 -5.72
CA CYS A 55 10.18 -5.18 -4.27
C CYS A 55 10.65 -3.77 -3.92
N LEU A 56 9.80 -2.99 -3.26
CA LEU A 56 10.17 -1.74 -2.62
C LEU A 56 10.56 -2.01 -1.17
N VAL A 57 11.79 -1.70 -0.81
CA VAL A 57 12.30 -1.74 0.57
C VAL A 57 12.27 -0.32 1.14
N VAL A 58 11.65 -0.18 2.31
CA VAL A 58 11.61 1.06 3.08
C VAL A 58 12.59 0.96 4.23
N THR A 59 13.59 1.83 4.21
CA THR A 59 14.71 1.84 5.17
C THR A 59 14.70 3.16 5.92
N GLU A 60 14.60 3.12 7.24
CA GLU A 60 14.96 4.25 8.09
C GLU A 60 16.47 4.42 8.06
N LEU A 61 16.92 5.62 7.70
CA LEU A 61 18.33 5.93 7.61
C LEU A 61 18.89 6.29 8.97
N GLY A 62 20.05 5.71 9.30
CA GLY A 62 20.85 6.18 10.42
C GLY A 62 21.46 7.53 10.05
N VAL A 63 21.01 8.60 10.72
CA VAL A 63 21.52 9.97 10.55
C VAL A 63 21.99 10.56 11.87
N ASP A 64 22.87 11.55 11.80
CA ASP A 64 23.30 12.32 12.96
C ASP A 64 22.14 13.08 13.62
N GLU A 65 22.23 13.27 14.94
CA GLU A 65 21.20 13.91 15.78
C GLU A 65 20.82 15.32 15.31
N TRP A 66 21.76 16.08 14.75
CA TRP A 66 21.47 17.42 14.26
C TRP A 66 20.40 17.43 13.17
N LEU A 67 20.33 16.37 12.33
CA LEU A 67 19.36 16.29 11.26
C LEU A 67 17.98 15.88 11.79
N THR A 68 17.93 15.06 12.85
CA THR A 68 16.67 14.75 13.54
C THR A 68 16.12 15.99 14.25
N ASP A 69 16.99 16.79 14.87
CA ASP A 69 16.62 18.07 15.49
C ASP A 69 16.10 19.06 14.43
N ALA A 70 16.73 19.11 13.26
CA ALA A 70 16.30 19.96 12.15
C ALA A 70 14.94 19.53 11.55
N ILE A 71 14.62 18.23 11.56
CA ILE A 71 13.29 17.73 11.16
C ILE A 71 12.21 18.13 12.18
N GLU A 72 12.57 18.14 13.46
CA GLU A 72 11.68 18.58 14.55
C GLU A 72 11.37 20.08 14.44
N ASP A 73 12.38 20.89 14.12
CA ASP A 73 12.23 22.32 13.85
C ASP A 73 11.74 22.61 12.42
N ASP A 74 10.44 22.38 12.20
CA ASP A 74 9.74 22.62 10.93
C ASP A 74 9.63 24.10 10.51
N SER A 75 10.31 25.02 11.20
CA SER A 75 10.30 26.45 10.88
C SER A 75 11.56 26.94 10.17
N GLN A 76 12.66 26.20 10.28
CA GLN A 76 13.98 26.65 9.82
C GLN A 76 14.41 26.05 8.49
N TRP A 77 13.97 24.83 8.19
CA TRP A 77 14.48 24.07 7.06
C TRP A 77 13.34 23.62 6.15
N SER A 78 13.53 23.81 4.84
CA SER A 78 12.68 23.17 3.84
C SER A 78 12.96 21.67 3.75
N GLU A 79 11.98 20.91 3.27
CA GLU A 79 12.14 19.48 3.02
C GLU A 79 13.30 19.20 2.05
N GLU A 80 13.49 20.04 1.03
CA GLU A 80 14.58 19.89 0.06
C GLU A 80 15.96 20.05 0.71
N GLU A 81 16.14 21.02 1.62
CA GLU A 81 17.40 21.24 2.34
C GLU A 81 17.73 20.09 3.31
N LEU A 82 16.71 19.57 4.00
CA LEU A 82 16.87 18.40 4.88
C LEU A 82 17.28 17.17 4.08
N LEU A 83 16.62 16.91 2.95
CA LEU A 83 16.93 15.78 2.07
C LEU A 83 18.31 15.91 1.40
N ALA A 84 18.72 17.12 1.04
CA ALA A 84 20.06 17.38 0.49
C ALA A 84 21.17 17.08 1.51
N SER A 85 20.88 17.22 2.80
CA SER A 85 21.82 16.99 3.90
C SER A 85 22.02 15.52 4.29
N VAL A 86 21.18 14.62 3.78
CA VAL A 86 21.18 13.19 4.15
C VAL A 86 22.52 12.52 3.91
N ALA A 87 23.19 12.85 2.80
CA ALA A 87 24.45 12.22 2.44
C ALA A 87 25.57 12.57 3.46
N ASP A 88 25.58 13.80 3.95
CA ASP A 88 26.59 14.30 4.88
C ASP A 88 26.32 13.84 6.32
N ALA A 89 25.05 13.67 6.69
CA ALA A 89 24.64 13.27 8.04
C ALA A 89 24.63 11.74 8.25
N ARG A 90 24.99 10.93 7.25
CA ARG A 90 24.76 9.49 7.29
C ARG A 90 25.71 8.77 8.25
N THR A 91 25.14 8.01 9.20
CA THR A 91 25.91 7.20 10.17
C THR A 91 26.03 5.73 9.77
N GLY A 92 25.17 5.27 8.84
CA GLY A 92 25.17 3.90 8.34
C GLY A 92 24.40 2.89 9.20
N ASN A 93 23.79 3.34 10.31
CA ASN A 93 22.92 2.52 11.16
C ASN A 93 21.50 2.41 10.59
N ASP A 94 21.41 1.96 9.34
CA ASP A 94 20.16 1.88 8.59
C ASP A 94 19.31 0.68 9.05
N THR A 95 17.99 0.87 9.17
CA THR A 95 17.05 -0.16 9.62
C THR A 95 15.92 -0.35 8.61
N VAL A 96 15.67 -1.58 8.15
CA VAL A 96 14.53 -1.86 7.27
C VAL A 96 13.24 -1.88 8.08
N VAL A 97 12.31 -0.98 7.74
CA VAL A 97 11.04 -0.77 8.46
C VAL A 97 9.81 -1.15 7.63
N GLY A 98 9.99 -1.53 6.37
CA GLY A 98 8.91 -2.06 5.55
C GLY A 98 9.37 -2.63 4.22
N ARG A 99 8.52 -3.48 3.65
CA ARG A 99 8.69 -4.04 2.30
C ARG A 99 7.34 -4.12 1.60
N PHE A 100 7.33 -3.81 0.31
CA PHE A 100 6.14 -3.92 -0.54
C PHE A 100 6.53 -4.67 -1.81
N VAL A 101 5.80 -5.72 -2.16
CA VAL A 101 6.01 -6.45 -3.41
C VAL A 101 4.85 -6.19 -4.35
N TYR A 102 5.13 -6.03 -5.64
CA TYR A 102 4.11 -5.70 -6.63
C TYR A 102 4.48 -6.10 -8.04
N ASN A 103 3.44 -6.19 -8.87
CA ASN A 103 3.55 -6.49 -10.30
C ASN A 103 3.00 -5.31 -11.11
N PRO A 104 3.61 -4.98 -12.26
CA PRO A 104 3.00 -4.09 -13.24
C PRO A 104 1.62 -4.62 -13.65
N VAL A 105 0.68 -3.72 -13.86
CA VAL A 105 -0.66 -4.05 -14.36
C VAL A 105 -1.06 -3.04 -15.45
N GLN A 106 -1.81 -3.54 -16.43
CA GLN A 106 -2.48 -2.71 -17.43
C GLN A 106 -3.98 -2.85 -17.21
N LEU A 107 -4.66 -1.71 -17.07
CA LEU A 107 -6.09 -1.63 -16.82
C LEU A 107 -6.78 -0.92 -17.98
N THR A 108 -7.67 -1.63 -18.65
CA THR A 108 -8.54 -1.02 -19.65
C THR A 108 -9.71 -0.35 -18.93
N ILE A 109 -9.83 0.97 -19.03
CA ILE A 109 -10.89 1.74 -18.35
C ILE A 109 -11.80 2.35 -19.42
N ASN A 110 -12.93 1.69 -19.70
CA ASN A 110 -13.84 1.98 -20.82
C ASN A 110 -13.20 1.70 -22.20
N ALA A 111 -14.01 1.15 -23.11
CA ALA A 111 -13.55 0.67 -24.44
C ALA A 111 -12.92 1.74 -25.35
N GLU A 112 -13.03 3.03 -24.98
CA GLU A 112 -12.52 4.17 -25.76
C GLU A 112 -11.29 4.85 -25.12
N ALA A 113 -10.87 4.46 -23.90
CA ALA A 113 -9.70 5.05 -23.25
C ALA A 113 -8.43 4.23 -23.50
N GLN A 114 -7.28 4.90 -23.50
CA GLN A 114 -5.97 4.25 -23.47
C GLN A 114 -5.83 3.39 -22.21
N ASP A 115 -5.15 2.25 -22.32
CA ASP A 115 -4.83 1.39 -21.18
C ASP A 115 -4.05 2.19 -20.13
N GLN A 116 -4.57 2.18 -18.90
CA GLN A 116 -3.91 2.80 -17.76
C GLN A 116 -2.84 1.83 -17.25
N GLN A 117 -1.58 2.27 -17.29
CA GLN A 117 -0.49 1.59 -16.60
C GLN A 117 -0.56 1.87 -15.10
N GLY A 118 -0.19 0.87 -14.30
CA GLY A 118 -0.10 0.97 -12.85
C GLY A 118 0.64 -0.22 -12.26
N ILE A 119 0.53 -0.36 -10.94
CA ILE A 119 1.04 -1.52 -10.21
C ILE A 119 -0.06 -2.15 -9.36
N GLN A 120 0.00 -3.46 -9.17
CA GLN A 120 -0.80 -4.17 -8.20
C GLN A 120 0.07 -4.57 -7.01
N ILE A 121 -0.27 -4.08 -5.82
CA ILE A 121 0.36 -4.51 -4.59
C ILE A 121 0.00 -5.97 -4.37
N ARG A 122 1.03 -6.81 -4.26
CA ARG A 122 0.94 -8.25 -3.99
C ARG A 122 1.46 -8.57 -2.60
N GLY A 123 1.62 -7.60 -1.72
CA GLY A 123 2.06 -7.84 -0.35
C GLY A 123 2.72 -6.62 0.26
N ALA A 124 2.54 -6.48 1.57
CA ALA A 124 3.20 -5.45 2.34
C ALA A 124 3.53 -5.97 3.73
N PHE A 125 4.74 -5.66 4.18
CA PHE A 125 5.16 -5.74 5.56
C PHE A 125 5.55 -4.35 6.03
N ILE A 126 5.14 -4.02 7.26
CA ILE A 126 5.50 -2.78 7.93
C ILE A 126 5.78 -3.13 9.37
N ASP A 127 6.93 -2.68 9.84
CA ASP A 127 7.34 -2.82 11.23
C ASP A 127 6.23 -2.28 12.16
N PRO A 128 5.89 -2.99 13.25
CA PRO A 128 4.86 -2.55 14.21
C PRO A 128 4.96 -1.09 14.63
N ASP A 129 6.17 -0.58 14.84
CA ASP A 129 6.40 0.79 15.30
C ASP A 129 6.09 1.84 14.22
N TYR A 130 6.01 1.40 12.96
CA TYR A 130 5.76 2.24 11.78
C TYR A 130 4.36 2.11 11.20
N ARG A 131 3.50 1.24 11.75
CA ARG A 131 2.14 0.98 11.23
C ARG A 131 1.25 2.22 11.19
N SER A 132 1.53 3.22 12.02
CA SER A 132 0.78 4.48 12.04
C SER A 132 1.19 5.41 10.88
N GLY A 133 0.67 5.14 9.68
CA GLY A 133 0.73 6.08 8.56
C GLY A 133 1.88 5.91 7.58
N LEU A 134 2.85 5.02 7.81
CA LEU A 134 3.88 4.74 6.80
C LEU A 134 3.28 4.16 5.52
N ALA A 135 2.41 3.15 5.66
CA ALA A 135 1.72 2.52 4.54
C ALA A 135 1.06 3.57 3.63
N ARG A 136 0.39 4.55 4.25
CA ARG A 136 -0.34 5.61 3.58
C ARG A 136 0.57 6.45 2.69
N GLN A 137 1.71 6.90 3.24
CA GLN A 137 2.69 7.71 2.51
C GLN A 137 3.33 6.92 1.37
N VAL A 138 3.68 5.65 1.60
CA VAL A 138 4.24 4.79 0.54
C VAL A 138 3.25 4.61 -0.61
N TYR A 139 1.97 4.36 -0.31
CA TYR A 139 0.94 4.22 -1.34
C TYR A 139 0.72 5.52 -2.12
N GLN A 140 0.74 6.68 -1.46
CA GLN A 140 0.67 7.98 -2.14
C GLN A 140 1.86 8.21 -3.07
N TYR A 141 3.07 7.89 -2.62
CA TYR A 141 4.27 7.96 -3.44
C TYR A 141 4.18 7.03 -4.66
N LEU A 142 3.84 5.75 -4.44
CA LEU A 142 3.69 4.76 -5.51
C LEU A 142 2.62 5.16 -6.53
N ARG A 143 1.49 5.73 -6.07
CA ARG A 143 0.46 6.31 -6.94
C ARG A 143 1.03 7.45 -7.77
N GLY A 144 1.75 8.40 -7.17
CA GLY A 144 2.38 9.50 -7.89
C GLY A 144 3.36 9.02 -8.97
N LYS A 145 4.12 7.96 -8.67
CA LYS A 145 5.12 7.38 -9.58
C LYS A 145 4.49 6.56 -10.73
N TYR A 146 3.52 5.70 -10.41
CA TYR A 146 2.97 4.72 -11.35
C TYR A 146 1.60 5.12 -11.93
N GLY A 147 1.04 6.25 -11.50
CA GLY A 147 -0.28 6.75 -11.91
C GLY A 147 -1.45 5.98 -11.27
N CYS A 148 -1.32 4.67 -11.07
CA CYS A 148 -2.35 3.85 -10.45
C CYS A 148 -1.75 2.77 -9.55
N VAL A 149 -2.34 2.62 -8.35
CA VAL A 149 -2.04 1.52 -7.42
C VAL A 149 -3.29 0.69 -7.21
N VAL A 150 -3.15 -0.62 -7.39
CA VAL A 150 -4.20 -1.61 -7.28
C VAL A 150 -3.99 -2.47 -6.04
N SER A 151 -5.08 -2.80 -5.34
CA SER A 151 -5.02 -3.69 -4.20
C SER A 151 -4.76 -5.15 -4.56
N ASP A 152 -4.24 -5.91 -3.59
CA ASP A 152 -4.08 -7.35 -3.74
C ASP A 152 -5.44 -8.05 -3.80
N ASP A 153 -5.47 -9.19 -4.48
CA ASP A 153 -6.64 -10.08 -4.55
C ASP A 153 -6.84 -10.90 -3.27
N MET A 154 -5.85 -10.94 -2.38
CA MET A 154 -5.94 -11.46 -1.02
C MET A 154 -5.50 -10.40 -0.02
N GLN A 155 -6.32 -10.13 0.99
CA GLN A 155 -6.03 -9.10 1.99
C GLN A 155 -6.18 -9.66 3.39
N THR A 156 -5.23 -9.37 4.26
CA THR A 156 -5.47 -9.50 5.70
C THR A 156 -6.51 -8.48 6.14
N LEU A 157 -7.11 -8.68 7.31
CA LEU A 157 -8.01 -7.67 7.90
C LEU A 157 -7.32 -6.31 8.08
N SER A 158 -6.04 -6.31 8.47
CA SER A 158 -5.25 -5.08 8.56
C SER A 158 -5.08 -4.40 7.20
N GLY A 159 -4.84 -5.18 6.14
CA GLY A 159 -4.76 -4.66 4.76
C GLY A 159 -6.09 -4.08 4.29
N ALA A 160 -7.20 -4.78 4.55
CA ALA A 160 -8.54 -4.29 4.21
C ALA A 160 -8.90 -3.00 4.97
N LEU A 161 -8.58 -2.92 6.26
CA LEU A 161 -8.73 -1.69 7.06
C LEU A 161 -7.85 -0.55 6.57
N LEU A 162 -6.62 -0.85 6.12
CA LEU A 162 -5.76 0.14 5.48
C LEU A 162 -6.45 0.72 4.25
N TRP A 163 -7.02 -0.08 3.36
CA TRP A 163 -7.74 0.45 2.20
C TRP A 163 -9.02 1.19 2.61
N LEU A 164 -9.88 0.56 3.41
CA LEU A 164 -11.19 1.11 3.80
C LEU A 164 -11.10 2.44 4.54
N ILE A 165 -10.18 2.54 5.51
CA ILE A 165 -10.07 3.68 6.41
C ILE A 165 -8.82 4.47 6.08
N GLY A 166 -7.68 3.79 5.95
CA GLY A 166 -6.39 4.43 5.86
C GLY A 166 -6.20 5.25 4.59
N ILE A 167 -6.27 4.58 3.44
CA ILE A 167 -6.13 5.17 2.12
C ILE A 167 -7.32 6.10 1.83
N ASN A 168 -8.54 5.69 2.20
CA ASN A 168 -9.74 6.49 1.94
C ASN A 168 -9.75 7.85 2.68
N GLN A 169 -9.03 7.96 3.81
CA GLN A 169 -8.87 9.22 4.52
C GLN A 169 -7.78 10.14 3.94
N LEU A 170 -6.90 9.64 3.07
CA LEU A 170 -5.76 10.42 2.53
C LEU A 170 -6.13 11.29 1.36
N THR A 171 -7.07 10.83 0.53
CA THR A 171 -7.41 11.48 -0.72
C THR A 171 -8.88 11.85 -0.67
N SER A 172 -9.19 13.12 -0.92
CA SER A 172 -10.57 13.55 -1.22
C SER A 172 -11.11 12.91 -2.52
N GLN A 173 -10.26 12.16 -3.22
CA GLN A 173 -10.56 11.31 -4.36
C GLN A 173 -10.75 9.88 -3.87
N CYS A 174 -11.95 9.36 -4.09
CA CYS A 174 -12.39 8.10 -3.53
C CYS A 174 -11.67 6.92 -4.19
N ILE A 175 -11.36 5.88 -3.40
CA ILE A 175 -10.86 4.61 -3.92
C ILE A 175 -11.92 4.05 -4.88
N GLU A 176 -11.56 3.84 -6.13
CA GLU A 176 -12.47 3.34 -7.14
C GLU A 176 -12.62 1.82 -7.06
N VAL A 177 -13.84 1.36 -7.30
CA VAL A 177 -14.19 -0.05 -7.41
C VAL A 177 -14.25 -0.40 -8.90
N TYR A 178 -13.23 -1.09 -9.40
CA TYR A 178 -13.14 -1.49 -10.80
C TYR A 178 -13.56 -2.93 -10.99
N ASP A 179 -14.39 -3.19 -11.99
CA ASP A 179 -14.76 -4.53 -12.45
C ASP A 179 -13.89 -4.90 -13.65
N ALA A 180 -12.91 -5.77 -13.42
CA ALA A 180 -11.95 -6.22 -14.42
C ALA A 180 -12.56 -7.06 -15.55
N GLN A 181 -13.75 -7.67 -15.35
CA GLN A 181 -14.43 -8.40 -16.41
C GLN A 181 -15.21 -7.45 -17.32
N ARG A 182 -15.86 -6.45 -16.72
CA ARG A 182 -16.57 -5.40 -17.47
C ARG A 182 -15.66 -4.25 -17.90
N GLN A 183 -14.40 -4.27 -17.51
CA GLN A 183 -13.40 -3.23 -17.78
C GLN A 183 -13.91 -1.81 -17.47
N SER A 184 -14.61 -1.65 -16.34
CA SER A 184 -15.29 -0.40 -15.99
C SER A 184 -15.32 -0.12 -14.50
N ILE A 185 -15.39 1.17 -14.16
CA ILE A 185 -15.56 1.66 -12.79
C ILE A 185 -17.03 1.49 -12.40
N ARG A 186 -17.28 0.79 -11.30
CA ARG A 186 -18.62 0.47 -10.78
C ARG A 186 -19.07 1.42 -9.67
N GLY A 187 -18.13 2.17 -9.09
CA GLY A 187 -18.38 3.11 -8.00
C GLY A 187 -17.13 3.33 -7.18
N TYR A 188 -17.33 3.63 -5.90
CA TYR A 188 -16.27 3.97 -4.97
C TYR A 188 -16.41 3.21 -3.65
N LEU A 189 -15.29 2.99 -2.98
CA LEU A 189 -15.23 2.41 -1.65
C LEU A 189 -15.51 3.48 -0.61
N ASP A 190 -16.76 3.54 -0.16
CA ASP A 190 -17.20 4.51 0.86
C ASP A 190 -16.76 4.10 2.28
N TYR A 191 -16.30 5.09 3.06
CA TYR A 191 -16.14 4.97 4.51
C TYR A 191 -16.77 6.18 5.23
N PRO A 192 -17.67 5.96 6.22
CA PRO A 192 -18.21 4.67 6.65
C PRO A 192 -19.04 3.99 5.55
N ILE A 193 -19.08 2.65 5.56
CA ILE A 193 -19.84 1.87 4.58
C ILE A 193 -21.34 2.18 4.76
N LYS A 194 -22.01 2.67 3.71
CA LYS A 194 -23.45 2.99 3.79
C LYS A 194 -24.31 1.73 3.64
N PRO A 195 -25.49 1.65 4.28
CA PRO A 195 -26.46 0.58 4.01
C PRO A 195 -26.81 0.49 2.52
N GLY A 196 -26.81 -0.72 1.95
CA GLY A 196 -27.11 -0.97 0.52
C GLY A 196 -25.96 -0.69 -0.46
N SER A 197 -24.77 -0.28 0.01
CA SER A 197 -23.59 -0.07 -0.85
C SER A 197 -23.05 -1.38 -1.42
N PHE A 198 -22.41 -1.29 -2.59
CA PHE A 198 -21.61 -2.39 -3.15
C PHE A 198 -20.48 -2.77 -2.19
N LYS A 199 -20.37 -4.07 -1.86
CA LYS A 199 -19.41 -4.57 -0.87
C LYS A 199 -18.31 -5.35 -1.57
N PRO A 200 -17.07 -4.85 -1.56
CA PRO A 200 -16.08 -5.31 -2.52
C PRO A 200 -15.19 -6.45 -2.04
N TRP A 201 -15.35 -6.95 -0.80
CA TRP A 201 -14.55 -8.07 -0.28
C TRP A 201 -15.28 -9.41 -0.32
N CYS A 202 -14.50 -10.47 -0.55
CA CYS A 202 -14.97 -11.83 -0.42
C CYS A 202 -14.60 -12.43 0.95
N LEU A 203 -15.47 -13.27 1.52
CA LEU A 203 -15.25 -13.95 2.79
C LEU A 203 -14.91 -15.43 2.67
N THR A 204 -14.43 -15.88 1.51
CA THR A 204 -14.11 -17.30 1.36
C THR A 204 -12.97 -17.76 2.28
N GLY A 205 -12.18 -16.84 2.84
CA GLY A 205 -11.08 -17.14 3.77
C GLY A 205 -11.34 -16.88 5.26
N LEU A 206 -12.47 -16.28 5.66
CA LEU A 206 -12.76 -15.92 7.06
C LEU A 206 -14.26 -16.03 7.37
N THR A 207 -14.59 -16.47 8.58
CA THR A 207 -15.97 -16.45 9.09
C THR A 207 -16.37 -15.07 9.60
N HIS A 208 -17.67 -14.77 9.61
CA HIS A 208 -18.20 -13.50 10.14
C HIS A 208 -17.74 -13.23 11.58
N GLN A 209 -17.71 -14.27 12.42
CA GLN A 209 -17.30 -14.17 13.82
C GLN A 209 -15.84 -13.71 13.96
N GLN A 210 -14.93 -14.23 13.13
CA GLN A 210 -13.52 -13.83 13.14
C GLN A 210 -13.36 -12.35 12.75
N ILE A 211 -14.15 -11.88 11.80
CA ILE A 211 -14.13 -10.49 11.34
C ILE A 211 -14.63 -9.55 12.45
N THR A 212 -15.78 -9.86 13.06
CA THR A 212 -16.36 -9.05 14.13
C THR A 212 -15.42 -8.93 15.34
N GLN A 213 -14.76 -10.03 15.72
CA GLN A 213 -13.81 -10.06 16.84
C GLN A 213 -12.57 -9.19 16.59
N GLU A 214 -12.00 -9.24 15.39
CA GLU A 214 -10.74 -8.56 15.08
C GLU A 214 -10.92 -7.11 14.61
N SER A 215 -12.13 -6.72 14.17
CA SER A 215 -12.35 -5.42 13.55
C SER A 215 -13.19 -4.42 14.35
N SER A 216 -13.62 -4.78 15.56
CA SER A 216 -14.36 -3.90 16.47
C SER A 216 -15.52 -3.17 15.78
N SER A 217 -16.45 -3.92 15.19
CA SER A 217 -17.65 -3.44 14.50
C SER A 217 -17.48 -2.58 13.25
N LYS A 218 -16.25 -2.32 12.81
CA LYS A 218 -15.97 -1.59 11.56
C LYS A 218 -16.43 -2.33 10.30
N PHE A 219 -16.66 -3.65 10.43
CA PHE A 219 -17.28 -4.51 9.44
C PHE A 219 -18.58 -5.15 9.95
N ASP A 220 -19.29 -4.63 10.99
CA ASP A 220 -20.46 -5.32 11.61
C ASP A 220 -21.82 -5.06 10.93
N VAL A 221 -21.83 -4.62 9.67
CA VAL A 221 -23.09 -4.36 8.95
C VAL A 221 -23.07 -5.02 7.57
N VAL A 222 -23.17 -6.37 7.47
CA VAL A 222 -22.77 -7.04 6.23
C VAL A 222 -23.63 -8.21 5.73
N ASP A 223 -24.42 -7.94 4.68
CA ASP A 223 -24.65 -8.85 3.53
C ASP A 223 -23.47 -8.76 2.54
N TYR A 224 -22.78 -9.87 2.26
CA TYR A 224 -21.61 -9.92 1.35
C TYR A 224 -22.06 -10.20 -0.10
N ALA A 225 -21.21 -9.89 -1.08
CA ALA A 225 -21.52 -10.16 -2.50
C ALA A 225 -21.89 -11.64 -2.74
N GLU A 226 -22.98 -11.89 -3.48
CA GLU A 226 -23.40 -13.24 -3.90
C GLU A 226 -22.40 -13.88 -4.87
N GLN A 227 -22.42 -15.22 -5.02
CA GLN A 227 -21.38 -16.00 -5.72
C GLN A 227 -21.01 -15.53 -7.13
N ASP A 228 -21.92 -14.88 -7.83
CA ASP A 228 -21.71 -14.44 -9.21
C ASP A 228 -21.08 -13.05 -9.36
N ASP A 229 -21.16 -12.17 -8.35
CA ASP A 229 -20.45 -10.87 -8.33
C ASP A 229 -18.98 -10.97 -7.83
N LYS A 230 -18.55 -12.18 -7.41
CA LYS A 230 -17.29 -12.41 -6.64
C LYS A 230 -15.98 -12.28 -7.41
N ARG A 231 -15.99 -12.16 -8.73
CA ARG A 231 -14.82 -12.61 -9.52
C ARG A 231 -13.90 -11.52 -10.08
N HIS A 232 -14.22 -10.23 -10.00
CA HIS A 232 -13.47 -9.23 -10.80
C HIS A 232 -13.23 -7.85 -10.18
N ILE A 233 -13.48 -7.67 -8.87
CA ILE A 233 -13.35 -6.34 -8.25
C ILE A 233 -11.92 -6.03 -7.81
N LEU A 234 -11.45 -4.83 -8.12
CA LEU A 234 -10.16 -4.30 -7.67
C LEU A 234 -10.36 -2.92 -7.02
N PHE A 235 -9.53 -2.58 -6.03
CA PHE A 235 -9.46 -1.21 -5.52
C PHE A 235 -8.41 -0.45 -6.29
N LEU A 236 -8.80 0.67 -6.89
CA LEU A 236 -7.91 1.53 -7.63
C LEU A 236 -7.73 2.83 -6.85
N LEU A 237 -6.47 3.12 -6.55
CA LEU A 237 -6.01 4.44 -6.16
C LEU A 237 -5.38 5.07 -7.41
N ARG A 238 -6.11 5.99 -8.06
CA ARG A 238 -5.65 6.79 -9.21
C ARG A 238 -5.51 8.23 -8.81
#